data_AF-A0A382FV43-F1
#
_entry.id   AF-A0A382FV43-F1
#
_cell.length_a   1.000
_cell.length_b   1.000
_cell.length_c   1.000
_cell.angle_alpha   90.00
_cell.angle_beta   90.00
_cell.angle_gamma   90.00
#
_symmetry.space_group_name_H-M   'P 1'
#
loop_
_entity.id
_entity.type
_entity.pdbx_description
1 polymer ?
#
loop_
_entity_poly.entity_id
_entity_poly.type
_entity_poly.pdbx_seq_one_letter_code
_entity_poly.pdbx_strand_id
1 'polypeptide(L)'
;MYECNANDRNELESIQGQILERIQYLRERDLDIATDEILLDYYSFNDEVISCILDDHSFSPIIFGIMAVVGVFILYRIWKLRKKKFKRF
;
A
#
# COMPACT_ATOMS: atom_id res chain seq x y z
N MET A 1 21.24 1.91 5.72
CA MET A 1 20.16 2.85 6.06
C MET A 1 19.92 3.65 4.80
N TYR A 2 18.81 3.39 4.14
CA TYR A 2 18.43 4.06 2.91
C TYR A 2 18.17 5.57 3.14
N GLU A 3 18.60 6.43 2.22
CA GLU A 3 18.37 7.87 2.29
C GLU A 3 17.12 8.24 1.48
N CYS A 4 16.08 8.74 2.17
CA CYS A 4 14.83 9.16 1.54
C CYS A 4 15.08 10.29 0.54
N ASN A 5 14.62 10.10 -0.69
CA ASN A 5 14.76 11.05 -1.78
C ASN A 5 13.39 11.36 -2.42
N ALA A 6 13.26 12.53 -3.04
CA ALA A 6 12.08 12.90 -3.82
C ALA A 6 11.80 11.93 -4.99
N ASN A 7 12.78 11.08 -5.35
CA ASN A 7 12.69 10.06 -6.38
C ASN A 7 12.26 8.67 -5.85
N ASP A 8 12.00 8.52 -4.55
CA ASP A 8 11.68 7.23 -3.92
C ASP A 8 10.46 6.52 -4.57
N ARG A 9 9.54 7.29 -5.15
CA ARG A 9 8.42 6.74 -5.93
C ARG A 9 8.86 5.97 -7.17
N ASN A 10 9.88 6.47 -7.87
CA ASN A 10 10.44 5.81 -9.05
C ASN A 10 11.32 4.62 -8.64
N GLU A 11 12.00 4.71 -7.49
CA GLU A 11 12.75 3.59 -6.92
C GLU A 11 11.81 2.46 -6.46
N LEU A 12 10.62 2.81 -5.93
CA LEU A 12 9.58 1.85 -5.61
C LEU A 12 9.05 1.12 -6.87
N GLU A 13 8.84 1.84 -7.97
CA GLU A 13 8.43 1.21 -9.23
C GLU A 13 9.53 0.29 -9.79
N SER A 14 10.80 0.70 -9.68
CA SER A 14 11.93 -0.12 -10.09
C SER A 14 12.07 -1.40 -9.28
N ILE A 15 12.00 -1.32 -7.94
CA ILE A 15 12.13 -2.51 -7.08
C ILE A 15 10.95 -3.47 -7.28
N GLN A 16 9.74 -2.96 -7.50
CA GLN A 16 8.58 -3.79 -7.83
C GLN A 16 8.78 -4.56 -9.14
N GLY A 17 9.41 -3.93 -10.15
CA GLY A 17 9.80 -4.59 -11.39
C GLY A 17 10.79 -5.73 -11.15
N GLN A 18 11.83 -5.49 -10.34
CA GLN A 18 12.86 -6.49 -10.00
C GLN A 18 12.29 -7.67 -9.20
N ILE A 19 11.38 -7.41 -8.26
CA ILE A 19 10.64 -8.45 -7.51
C ILE A 19 9.84 -9.31 -8.48
N LEU A 20 9.09 -8.69 -9.40
CA LEU A 20 8.24 -9.41 -10.35
C LEU A 20 9.09 -10.29 -11.28
N GLU A 21 10.17 -9.76 -11.84
CA GLU A 21 11.10 -10.49 -12.70
C GLU A 21 11.72 -11.68 -11.95
N ARG A 22 12.13 -11.48 -10.70
CA ARG A 22 12.73 -12.55 -9.88
C ARG A 22 11.73 -13.65 -9.57
N ILE A 23 10.49 -13.32 -9.21
CA ILE A 23 9.42 -14.30 -9.00
C ILE A 23 9.13 -15.10 -10.27
N GLN A 24 9.07 -14.44 -11.42
CA GLN A 24 8.86 -15.11 -12.71
C GLN A 24 9.99 -16.09 -13.00
N TYR A 25 11.23 -15.66 -12.86
CA TYR A 25 12.41 -16.51 -13.04
C TYR A 25 12.41 -17.75 -12.14
N LEU A 26 12.10 -17.57 -10.85
CA LEU A 26 12.05 -18.68 -9.89
C LEU A 26 10.91 -19.66 -10.23
N ARG A 27 9.75 -19.13 -10.60
CA ARG A 27 8.59 -19.95 -11.01
C ARG A 27 8.86 -20.74 -12.29
N GLU A 28 9.50 -20.14 -13.28
CA GLU A 28 9.87 -20.82 -14.54
C GLU A 28 10.83 -21.98 -14.31
N ARG A 29 11.64 -21.92 -13.25
CA ARG A 29 12.63 -22.93 -12.90
C ARG A 29 12.21 -23.86 -11.78
N ASP A 30 10.97 -23.74 -11.30
CA ASP A 30 10.43 -24.49 -10.16
C ASP A 30 11.32 -24.40 -8.90
N LEU A 31 11.91 -23.22 -8.69
CA LEU A 31 12.75 -22.92 -7.54
C LEU A 31 11.92 -22.33 -6.41
N ASP A 32 12.33 -22.59 -5.16
CA ASP A 32 11.63 -22.07 -4.00
C ASP A 32 11.75 -20.53 -3.92
N ILE A 33 10.58 -19.89 -3.88
CA ILE A 33 10.43 -18.44 -3.78
C ILE A 33 10.64 -17.99 -2.33
N ALA A 34 10.31 -18.83 -1.35
CA ALA A 34 10.32 -18.45 0.06
C ALA A 34 11.74 -18.31 0.63
N THR A 35 12.71 -19.02 0.07
CA THR A 35 14.11 -19.02 0.53
C THR A 35 15.06 -18.29 -0.40
N ASP A 36 14.57 -17.62 -1.44
CA ASP A 36 15.44 -16.91 -2.37
C ASP A 36 16.02 -15.65 -1.72
N GLU A 37 17.34 -15.66 -1.52
CA GLU A 37 18.08 -14.58 -0.84
C GLU A 37 17.95 -13.24 -1.58
N ILE A 38 17.96 -13.27 -2.92
CA ILE A 38 17.81 -12.06 -3.75
C ILE A 38 16.42 -11.46 -3.58
N LEU A 39 15.39 -12.29 -3.60
CA LEU A 39 14.01 -11.84 -3.40
C LEU A 39 13.78 -11.29 -1.98
N LEU A 40 14.39 -11.91 -0.96
CA LEU A 40 14.39 -11.41 0.42
C LEU A 40 15.04 -10.03 0.53
N ASP A 41 16.17 -9.81 -0.14
CA ASP A 41 16.86 -8.52 -0.19
C ASP A 41 15.98 -7.45 -0.86
N TYR A 42 15.32 -7.79 -1.97
CA TYR A 42 14.39 -6.88 -2.63
C TYR A 42 13.18 -6.52 -1.76
N TYR A 43 12.63 -7.46 -0.99
CA TYR A 43 11.56 -7.14 -0.04
C TYR A 43 12.05 -6.25 1.09
N SER A 44 13.24 -6.51 1.64
CA SER A 44 13.82 -5.66 2.69
C SER A 44 14.02 -4.23 2.20
N PHE A 45 14.55 -4.06 0.98
CA PHE A 45 14.72 -2.74 0.38
C PHE A 45 13.39 -2.05 0.09
N ASN A 46 12.40 -2.79 -0.44
CA ASN A 46 11.06 -2.26 -0.67
C ASN A 46 10.41 -1.76 0.64
N ASP A 47 10.59 -2.48 1.76
CA ASP A 47 10.07 -2.06 3.05
C ASP A 47 10.76 -0.79 3.57
N GLU A 48 12.08 -0.65 3.37
CA GLU A 48 12.82 0.59 3.71
C GLU A 48 12.32 1.79 2.90
N VAL A 49 12.09 1.63 1.59
CA VAL A 49 11.57 2.69 0.70
C VAL A 49 10.13 3.04 1.06
N ILE A 50 9.27 2.05 1.31
CA ILE A 50 7.88 2.27 1.75
C ILE A 50 7.86 3.00 3.08
N SER A 51 8.73 2.61 4.02
CA SER A 51 8.85 3.28 5.32
C SER A 51 9.26 4.74 5.14
N CYS A 52 10.20 5.04 4.23
CA CYS A 52 10.57 6.42 3.89
C CYS A 52 9.40 7.21 3.30
N ILE A 53 8.64 6.64 2.35
CA ILE A 53 7.48 7.31 1.74
C ILE A 53 6.34 7.54 2.75
N LEU A 54 6.16 6.62 3.70
CA LEU A 54 5.15 6.74 4.76
C LEU A 54 5.55 7.73 5.85
N ASP A 55 6.83 7.80 6.19
CA ASP A 55 7.37 8.73 7.18
C ASP A 55 7.49 10.15 6.63
N ASP A 56 7.85 10.29 5.34
CA ASP A 56 7.71 11.54 4.62
C ASP A 56 6.24 11.93 4.59
N HIS A 57 5.92 13.07 5.22
CA HIS A 57 4.58 13.59 5.54
C HIS A 57 3.67 13.90 4.32
N SER A 58 3.90 13.22 3.19
CA SER A 58 3.08 13.26 1.97
C SER A 58 1.72 12.57 2.12
N PHE A 59 1.51 11.75 3.16
CA PHE A 59 0.17 11.46 3.69
C PHE A 59 -0.34 12.66 4.49
N SER A 60 -0.54 13.78 3.79
CA SER A 60 -1.00 15.02 4.36
C SER A 60 -2.25 14.77 5.22
N PRO A 61 -2.41 15.46 6.36
CA PRO A 61 -3.66 15.48 7.15
C PRO A 61 -4.91 15.69 6.28
N ILE A 62 -4.74 16.31 5.12
CA ILE A 62 -5.74 16.48 4.07
C ILE A 62 -6.29 15.13 3.56
N ILE A 63 -5.43 14.15 3.24
CA ILE A 63 -5.86 12.84 2.73
C ILE A 63 -6.63 12.07 3.80
N PHE A 64 -6.13 12.08 5.05
CA PHE A 64 -6.86 11.51 6.19
C PHE A 64 -8.21 12.21 6.41
N GLY A 65 -8.25 13.54 6.26
CA GLY A 65 -9.48 14.32 6.30
C GLY A 65 -10.49 13.89 5.23
N ILE A 66 -10.05 13.68 3.98
CA ILE A 66 -10.90 13.21 2.89
C ILE A 66 -11.47 11.81 3.20
N MET A 67 -10.62 10.88 3.63
CA MET A 67 -11.05 9.52 3.98
C MET A 67 -12.06 9.52 5.15
N ALA A 68 -11.83 10.36 6.16
CA ALA A 68 -12.75 10.52 7.28
C ALA A 68 -14.12 11.07 6.84
N VAL A 69 -14.14 12.11 5.99
CA VAL A 69 -15.39 12.70 5.46
C VAL A 69 -16.18 11.69 4.65
N VAL A 70 -15.52 10.92 3.78
CA VAL A 70 -16.17 9.87 2.99
C VAL A 70 -16.75 8.78 3.89
N GLY A 71 -15.99 8.33 4.90
CA GLY A 71 -16.44 7.33 5.87
C GLY A 71 -17.68 7.78 6.65
N VAL A 72 -17.66 9.00 7.18
CA VAL A 72 -18.81 9.60 7.90
C VAL A 72 -20.02 9.75 6.98
N PHE A 73 -19.84 10.16 5.73
CA PHE A 73 -20.92 10.30 4.77
C PHE A 73 -21.62 8.96 4.49
N ILE A 74 -20.85 7.88 4.28
CA ILE A 74 -21.40 6.54 4.06
C ILE A 74 -22.16 6.06 5.29
N LEU A 75 -21.58 6.20 6.49
CA LEU A 75 -22.24 5.83 7.74
C LEU A 75 -23.55 6.60 7.96
N TYR A 76 -23.55 7.91 7.69
CA TYR A 76 -24.76 8.74 7.76
C TYR A 76 -25.83 8.27 6.77
N ARG A 77 -25.46 7.94 5.52
CA ARG A 77 -26.39 7.42 4.51
C ARG A 77 -27.01 6.10 4.95
N ILE A 78 -26.20 5.17 5.46
CA ILE A 78 -26.67 3.87 5.97
C ILE A 78 -27.62 4.08 7.16
N TRP A 79 -27.25 4.93 8.11
CA TRP A 79 -28.08 5.23 9.27
C TRP A 79 -29.42 5.87 8.88
N LYS A 80 -29.41 6.81 7.92
CA LYS A 80 -30.63 7.45 7.39
C LYS A 80 -31.54 6.44 6.69
N LEU A 81 -30.98 5.49 5.94
CA LEU A 81 -31.75 4.41 5.31
C LEU A 81 -32.37 3.47 6.35
N ARG A 82 -31.64 3.12 7.42
CA ARG A 82 -32.18 2.33 8.54
C ARG A 82 -33.32 3.05 9.27
N LYS A 83 -33.19 4.36 9.51
CA LYS A 83 -34.29 5.16 10.11
C LYS A 83 -35.54 5.24 9.24
N LYS A 84 -35.42 5.27 7.91
CA LYS A 84 -36.60 5.26 7.02
C LYS A 84 -37.35 3.93 7.05
N LYS A 85 -36.67 2.80 7.24
CA LYS A 85 -37.33 1.49 7.42
C LYS A 85 -38.11 1.40 8.73
N PHE A 86 -37.61 2.04 9.80
CA PHE A 86 -38.28 2.04 11.12
C PHE A 86 -39.53 2.91 11.20
N LYS A 87 -39.68 3.94 10.35
CA LYS A 87 -40.89 4.81 10.32
C LYS A 87 -42.04 4.27 9.47
N ARG A 88 -41.89 3.08 8.86
CA ARG A 88 -42.88 2.48 7.95
C ARG A 88 -43.60 1.28 8.57
N PHE A 89 -43.41 1.06 9.86
CA PHE A 89 -44.18 0.14 10.71
C PHE A 89 -45.04 0.97 11.66
#